data_AF-A0A952WF88-F1
#
_entry.id   AF-A0A952WF88-F1
#
_cell.length_a   1.000
_cell.length_b   1.000
_cell.length_c   1.000
_cell.angle_alpha   90.00
_cell.angle_beta   90.00
_cell.angle_gamma   90.00
#
_symmetry.space_group_name_H-M   'P 1'
#
loop_
_entity.id
_entity.type
_entity.pdbx_description
1 polymer ?
#
loop_
_entity_poly.entity_id
_entity_poly.type
_entity_poly.pdbx_seq_one_letter_code
_entity_poly.pdbx_strand_id
1 'polypeptide(L)'
;MKTRRSTLVVSAVAGSVVSAAAHGQVSDKFADNPVLQSALNRVYPVSGGGTDAGGGPDVIVGEIENTGSGDTTTSSSSFVDPYYAYGLGTTSCNISTVNSNGQNLLWRSNTPFHPIIPQNMYRLKTVNGATRFEQIGYSWSKYAFTALTQNVCSIGCNGSGGSVLGMGCSDPYTASRNATQSSAGPRYECNPFTGVFPDSTAVRNAWPATTDGTSRRLRVHKDDFNAALNPGALYFGEAIYITRDDASFGNSKNNASYRRFTVNGNGTSITLTGSQGGGLNGTQRTKPAIFAWRDHGNGVNTPDNSVMITEVSCGQTFFSQPAYPYNGAQGAGTTLVTPDGDGWIYVASKATDLGGGFWNYEYAVFNLNSDRGVGSFRVNIPAGATVSNIEMRQIMCHSGSVADDANRNAAWTQTNTGSQLVWASPNTWNAATPTLGSYIRWGTMCNFRFIANVAPASNGSVTLGYYKPLTGYVDTITAAAHVPGAPPPAACYANCDQSSGSPLLTANDFQCFLNKFAAGDTYANCDGSTGTPLLTANDFQCFLNKFAAGCT
;
A
#
# COMPACT_ATOMS: atom_id res chain seq x y z
N MET A 1 43.59 35.89 -22.78
CA MET A 1 42.42 35.01 -22.55
C MET A 1 42.92 33.73 -21.91
N LYS A 2 42.74 33.59 -20.60
CA LYS A 2 43.27 32.50 -19.76
C LYS A 2 42.13 31.78 -19.07
N THR A 3 42.14 30.47 -19.22
CA THR A 3 41.37 29.42 -18.56
C THR A 3 41.47 29.49 -17.03
N ARG A 4 40.36 29.29 -16.30
CA ARG A 4 40.38 28.68 -14.96
C ARG A 4 39.15 27.79 -14.75
N ARG A 5 39.43 26.50 -14.54
CA ARG A 5 38.55 25.48 -13.94
C ARG A 5 38.52 25.74 -12.43
N SER A 6 37.35 25.55 -11.80
CA SER A 6 37.25 25.47 -10.35
C SER A 6 37.01 24.02 -9.94
N THR A 7 38.00 23.45 -9.27
CA THR A 7 38.00 22.12 -8.65
C THR A 7 37.28 22.19 -7.30
N LEU A 8 36.36 21.26 -7.03
CA LEU A 8 35.76 21.07 -5.71
C LEU A 8 36.66 20.14 -4.89
N VAL A 9 37.17 20.61 -3.75
CA VAL A 9 37.93 19.81 -2.79
C VAL A 9 36.96 19.37 -1.69
N VAL A 10 36.72 18.06 -1.57
CA VAL A 10 35.99 17.46 -0.44
C VAL A 10 37.02 17.01 0.59
N SER A 11 37.07 17.67 1.75
CA SER A 11 37.82 17.17 2.91
C SER A 11 36.87 16.41 3.82
N ALA A 12 37.11 15.10 3.95
CA ALA A 12 36.46 14.25 4.93
C ALA A 12 37.09 14.49 6.31
N VAL A 13 36.26 14.79 7.32
CA VAL A 13 36.64 14.68 8.73
C VAL A 13 35.66 13.73 9.41
N ALA A 14 36.23 12.78 10.15
CA ALA A 14 35.62 11.57 10.67
C ALA A 14 34.72 11.78 11.90
N GLY A 15 33.79 10.83 12.07
CA GLY A 15 33.31 10.37 13.38
C GLY A 15 32.20 11.18 14.02
N SER A 16 30.97 10.65 13.97
CA SER A 16 30.11 10.40 15.14
C SER A 16 28.70 10.00 14.67
N VAL A 17 28.19 8.93 15.27
CA VAL A 17 26.88 8.33 15.04
C VAL A 17 25.81 9.22 15.66
N VAL A 18 24.86 9.74 14.87
CA VAL A 18 23.61 10.32 15.39
C VAL A 18 22.46 9.93 14.48
N SER A 19 21.62 9.06 15.01
CA SER A 19 20.30 8.73 14.48
C SER A 19 19.45 10.00 14.38
N ALA A 20 19.00 10.36 13.18
CA ALA A 20 18.08 11.48 13.00
C ALA A 20 16.89 11.04 12.13
N ALA A 21 15.73 10.93 12.78
CA ALA A 21 14.43 10.92 12.14
C ALA A 21 14.26 12.21 11.34
N ALA A 22 14.01 12.11 10.03
CA ALA A 22 13.68 13.27 9.21
C ALA A 22 12.21 13.66 9.45
N HIS A 23 11.95 14.45 10.49
CA HIS A 23 10.79 15.34 10.53
C HIS A 23 11.17 16.66 9.85
N GLY A 24 10.22 17.20 9.07
CA GLY A 24 10.44 18.33 8.19
C GLY A 24 11.03 19.55 8.88
N GLN A 25 11.90 20.22 8.13
CA GLN A 25 11.93 21.67 7.86
C GLN A 25 13.05 21.81 6.82
N VAL A 26 12.67 21.95 5.55
CA VAL A 26 13.59 22.47 4.53
C VAL A 26 13.96 23.86 5.05
N SER A 27 15.18 24.02 5.57
CA SER A 27 15.64 25.37 5.92
C SER A 27 15.63 26.18 4.63
N ASP A 28 14.99 27.35 4.66
CA ASP A 28 14.82 28.34 3.59
C ASP A 28 16.12 28.93 3.02
N LYS A 29 17.25 28.20 3.09
CA LYS A 29 18.54 28.58 2.49
C LYS A 29 18.98 27.65 1.37
N PHE A 30 18.23 26.59 1.08
CA PHE A 30 18.52 25.67 -0.04
C PHE A 30 17.35 25.50 -1.02
N ALA A 31 16.22 26.18 -0.79
CA ALA A 31 15.04 26.12 -1.65
C ALA A 31 15.29 26.68 -3.06
N ASP A 32 16.25 27.62 -3.19
CA ASP A 32 16.49 28.37 -4.43
C ASP A 32 17.65 27.80 -5.28
N ASN A 33 18.16 26.60 -4.99
CA ASN A 33 19.20 25.97 -5.80
C ASN A 33 18.59 25.10 -6.92
N PRO A 34 18.59 25.57 -8.19
CA PRO A 34 17.90 24.89 -9.28
C PRO A 34 18.52 23.54 -9.67
N VAL A 35 19.79 23.30 -9.34
CA VAL A 35 20.49 22.03 -9.63
C VAL A 35 20.18 20.97 -8.56
N LEU A 36 19.92 21.39 -7.31
CA LEU A 36 19.53 20.47 -6.23
C LEU A 36 18.04 20.07 -6.31
N GLN A 37 17.14 20.98 -6.72
CA GLN A 37 15.76 20.61 -7.02
C GLN A 37 15.64 19.60 -8.18
N SER A 38 16.47 19.72 -9.22
CA SER A 38 16.47 18.72 -10.31
C SER A 38 17.08 17.38 -9.90
N ALA A 39 17.95 17.35 -8.89
CA ALA A 39 18.46 16.12 -8.29
C ALA A 39 17.44 15.47 -7.33
N LEU A 40 16.69 16.25 -6.56
CA LEU A 40 15.63 15.76 -5.66
C LEU A 40 14.37 15.28 -6.41
N ASN A 41 14.01 15.89 -7.55
CA ASN A 41 12.92 15.42 -8.40
C ASN A 41 13.28 14.21 -9.30
N ARG A 42 14.56 13.80 -9.38
CA ARG A 42 14.92 12.46 -9.87
C ARG A 42 14.80 11.39 -8.79
N VAL A 43 14.71 11.79 -7.52
CA VAL A 43 14.67 10.93 -6.34
C VAL A 43 13.24 10.94 -5.79
N TYR A 44 12.30 10.49 -6.61
CA TYR A 44 10.98 10.04 -6.15
C TYR A 44 11.20 8.96 -5.06
N PRO A 45 10.68 9.10 -3.83
CA PRO A 45 10.85 8.08 -2.80
C PRO A 45 9.76 6.99 -3.02
N VAL A 46 10.00 5.67 -2.97
CA VAL A 46 11.17 4.82 -2.66
C VAL A 46 10.90 3.48 -3.35
N SER A 47 11.86 2.96 -4.13
CA SER A 47 11.92 1.57 -4.67
C SER A 47 10.57 0.91 -5.01
N GLY A 48 9.97 1.32 -6.13
CA GLY A 48 8.92 0.53 -6.74
C GLY A 48 9.46 -0.73 -7.42
N GLY A 49 10.74 -0.85 -7.78
CA GLY A 49 11.22 -1.99 -8.56
C GLY A 49 11.63 -3.19 -7.72
N GLY A 50 11.28 -4.40 -8.18
CA GLY A 50 11.96 -5.59 -7.73
C GLY A 50 13.37 -5.56 -8.31
N THR A 51 14.36 -5.52 -7.42
CA THR A 51 15.80 -5.44 -7.73
C THR A 51 16.32 -4.27 -8.58
N ASP A 52 15.56 -3.60 -9.45
CA ASP A 52 15.99 -2.52 -10.40
C ASP A 52 17.32 -2.81 -11.15
N ALA A 53 17.83 -4.03 -11.04
CA ALA A 53 19.17 -4.44 -11.43
C ALA A 53 19.16 -5.24 -12.74
N GLY A 54 17.98 -5.70 -13.16
CA GLY A 54 17.76 -6.40 -14.42
C GLY A 54 17.21 -5.44 -15.46
N GLY A 55 18.07 -4.87 -16.30
CA GLY A 55 17.61 -4.24 -17.53
C GLY A 55 16.70 -5.16 -18.33
N GLY A 56 15.72 -4.63 -19.06
CA GLY A 56 14.67 -5.39 -19.74
C GLY A 56 13.41 -4.54 -19.87
N PRO A 57 12.26 -5.11 -20.26
CA PRO A 57 10.98 -4.41 -20.24
C PRO A 57 10.55 -4.08 -18.81
N ASP A 58 9.97 -2.90 -18.60
CA ASP A 58 9.49 -2.43 -17.29
C ASP A 58 8.20 -1.64 -17.50
N VAL A 59 7.05 -2.19 -17.10
CA VAL A 59 5.74 -1.57 -17.34
C VAL A 59 5.13 -0.98 -16.09
N ILE A 60 4.82 0.32 -16.15
CA ILE A 60 4.12 1.03 -15.09
C ILE A 60 2.78 1.56 -15.58
N VAL A 61 1.87 1.84 -14.65
CA VAL A 61 0.77 2.77 -14.91
C VAL A 61 1.35 4.19 -14.89
N GLY A 62 1.59 4.76 -16.06
CA GLY A 62 2.04 6.14 -16.21
C GLY A 62 0.95 7.12 -15.82
N GLU A 63 -0.29 6.90 -16.26
CA GLU A 63 -1.42 7.77 -15.94
C GLU A 63 -2.70 6.98 -15.73
N ILE A 64 -3.55 7.49 -14.84
CA ILE A 64 -4.96 7.13 -14.73
C ILE A 64 -5.75 8.34 -15.22
N GLU A 65 -6.56 8.16 -16.26
CA GLU A 65 -7.28 9.22 -16.99
C GLU A 65 -8.64 8.72 -17.53
N ASN A 66 -9.30 9.45 -18.42
CA ASN A 66 -10.53 8.98 -19.08
C ASN A 66 -10.31 8.51 -20.54
N THR A 67 -9.83 9.39 -21.42
CA THR A 67 -9.85 9.17 -22.89
C THR A 67 -8.46 9.21 -23.57
N GLY A 68 -7.36 9.21 -22.81
CA GLY A 68 -6.01 9.31 -23.41
C GLY A 68 -5.64 10.73 -23.85
N SER A 69 -6.43 11.74 -23.49
CA SER A 69 -6.31 13.13 -23.92
C SER A 69 -6.50 14.15 -22.79
N GLY A 70 -6.23 13.75 -21.54
CA GLY A 70 -6.30 14.66 -20.38
C GLY A 70 -7.71 14.94 -19.85
N ASP A 71 -8.75 14.31 -20.40
CA ASP A 71 -10.09 14.29 -19.78
C ASP A 71 -10.05 13.52 -18.46
N THR A 72 -10.64 14.13 -17.44
CA THR A 72 -10.64 13.65 -16.06
C THR A 72 -12.00 13.11 -15.61
N THR A 73 -13.09 13.31 -16.37
CA THR A 73 -14.43 12.92 -15.91
C THR A 73 -14.88 11.61 -16.53
N THR A 74 -15.12 10.60 -15.69
CA THR A 74 -15.59 9.29 -16.12
C THR A 74 -17.01 9.04 -15.62
N SER A 75 -17.95 8.87 -16.54
CA SER A 75 -19.32 8.45 -16.20
C SER A 75 -19.40 6.98 -15.80
N SER A 76 -20.34 6.64 -14.93
CA SER A 76 -20.67 5.24 -14.68
C SER A 76 -21.10 4.57 -15.99
N SER A 77 -20.45 3.47 -16.35
CA SER A 77 -20.78 2.69 -17.55
C SER A 77 -22.12 1.96 -17.43
N SER A 78 -22.56 1.67 -16.20
CA SER A 78 -23.86 1.07 -15.89
C SER A 78 -24.20 1.29 -14.42
N PHE A 79 -25.49 1.30 -14.11
CA PHE A 79 -26.01 1.17 -12.76
C PHE A 79 -27.02 0.03 -12.73
N VAL A 80 -26.81 -0.92 -11.83
CA VAL A 80 -27.75 -2.00 -11.53
C VAL A 80 -27.81 -2.06 -10.02
N ASP A 81 -28.93 -1.62 -9.45
CA ASP A 81 -29.06 -1.42 -8.00
C ASP A 81 -28.60 -2.67 -7.23
N PRO A 82 -27.69 -2.54 -6.24
CA PRO A 82 -27.16 -1.30 -5.66
C PRO A 82 -25.79 -0.82 -6.21
N TYR A 83 -25.35 -1.30 -7.37
CA TYR A 83 -23.98 -1.09 -7.85
C TYR A 83 -23.87 -0.10 -9.02
N TYR A 84 -22.88 0.79 -8.90
CA TYR A 84 -22.30 1.49 -10.04
C TYR A 84 -21.16 0.67 -10.64
N ALA A 85 -20.97 0.75 -11.95
CA ALA A 85 -19.88 0.13 -12.66
C ALA A 85 -19.10 1.13 -13.51
N TYR A 86 -17.77 1.05 -13.46
CA TYR A 86 -16.86 1.95 -14.15
C TYR A 86 -15.80 1.17 -14.94
N GLY A 87 -15.04 1.91 -15.74
CA GLY A 87 -13.64 1.60 -16.02
C GLY A 87 -12.85 2.87 -15.83
N LEU A 88 -11.60 2.76 -15.39
CA LEU A 88 -10.66 3.88 -15.41
C LEU A 88 -9.93 3.87 -16.75
N GLY A 89 -9.70 5.02 -17.38
CA GLY A 89 -8.72 5.09 -18.45
C GLY A 89 -7.32 4.99 -17.86
N THR A 90 -6.39 4.43 -18.62
CA THR A 90 -5.01 4.22 -18.17
C THR A 90 -4.07 4.46 -19.33
N THR A 91 -2.96 5.13 -19.11
CA THR A 91 -1.83 5.11 -20.03
C THR A 91 -0.67 4.39 -19.36
N SER A 92 -0.27 3.24 -19.92
CA SER A 92 0.92 2.51 -19.50
C SER A 92 2.18 3.16 -20.06
N CYS A 93 3.32 2.93 -19.42
CA CYS A 93 4.62 3.29 -19.97
C CYS A 93 5.57 2.12 -19.83
N ASN A 94 6.31 1.83 -20.90
CA ASN A 94 7.51 1.00 -20.79
C ASN A 94 8.67 1.93 -20.39
N ILE A 95 9.05 1.91 -19.11
CA ILE A 95 10.05 2.84 -18.57
C ILE A 95 11.50 2.40 -18.77
N SER A 96 11.69 1.27 -19.44
CA SER A 96 13.01 0.84 -19.86
C SER A 96 13.63 1.80 -20.87
N THR A 97 14.96 1.99 -20.77
CA THR A 97 15.72 2.89 -21.66
C THR A 97 16.92 2.17 -22.26
N VAL A 98 17.45 2.69 -23.37
CA VAL A 98 18.68 2.16 -24.00
C VAL A 98 19.87 2.15 -23.04
N ASN A 99 19.90 3.07 -22.07
CA ASN A 99 20.97 3.17 -21.07
C ASN A 99 20.82 2.15 -19.93
N SER A 100 19.70 1.44 -19.87
CA SER A 100 19.38 0.41 -18.87
C SER A 100 19.16 -0.96 -19.51
N ASN A 101 19.80 -1.26 -20.66
CA ASN A 101 19.55 -2.47 -21.45
C ASN A 101 18.06 -2.70 -21.77
N GLY A 102 17.32 -1.61 -22.00
CA GLY A 102 15.88 -1.64 -22.18
C GLY A 102 15.44 -2.44 -23.40
N GLN A 103 14.23 -2.99 -23.32
CA GLN A 103 13.64 -3.82 -24.35
C GLN A 103 12.17 -3.45 -24.56
N ASN A 104 11.67 -3.65 -25.77
CA ASN A 104 10.24 -3.52 -26.03
C ASN A 104 9.47 -4.53 -25.15
N LEU A 105 8.28 -4.18 -24.68
CA LEU A 105 7.38 -5.10 -23.96
C LEU A 105 6.47 -5.81 -24.97
N LEU A 106 6.12 -7.07 -24.74
CA LEU A 106 5.20 -7.83 -25.61
C LEU A 106 3.76 -7.32 -25.46
N TRP A 107 3.04 -7.23 -26.59
CA TRP A 107 1.67 -6.75 -26.67
C TRP A 107 0.84 -7.50 -27.73
N ARG A 108 1.02 -8.82 -27.78
CA ARG A 108 0.45 -9.70 -28.81
C ARG A 108 -0.98 -10.12 -28.44
N SER A 109 -1.97 -9.53 -29.10
CA SER A 109 -3.39 -9.87 -28.90
C SER A 109 -3.69 -11.37 -29.00
N ASN A 110 -4.65 -11.85 -28.20
CA ASN A 110 -5.13 -13.23 -28.23
C ASN A 110 -4.05 -14.27 -27.93
N THR A 111 -3.04 -13.88 -27.15
CA THR A 111 -1.98 -14.75 -26.65
C THR A 111 -1.66 -14.33 -25.21
N PRO A 112 -1.05 -15.19 -24.40
CA PRO A 112 -0.58 -14.82 -23.05
C PRO A 112 0.53 -13.75 -23.01
N PHE A 113 0.94 -13.21 -24.15
CA PHE A 113 2.08 -12.30 -24.31
C PHE A 113 1.61 -10.86 -24.51
N HIS A 114 0.81 -10.37 -23.58
CA HIS A 114 0.37 -9.00 -23.47
C HIS A 114 0.05 -8.71 -21.99
N PRO A 115 -0.06 -7.44 -21.56
CA PRO A 115 -0.47 -7.15 -20.20
C PRO A 115 -1.96 -7.38 -19.95
N ILE A 116 -2.29 -7.67 -18.70
CA ILE A 116 -3.65 -7.58 -18.17
C ILE A 116 -3.76 -6.41 -17.18
N ILE A 117 -4.92 -5.74 -17.17
CA ILE A 117 -5.09 -4.45 -16.49
C ILE A 117 -6.29 -4.53 -15.52
N PRO A 118 -6.09 -4.98 -14.27
CA PRO A 118 -7.07 -4.84 -13.21
C PRO A 118 -7.15 -3.40 -12.67
N GLN A 119 -8.29 -3.07 -12.08
CA GLN A 119 -8.57 -1.75 -11.51
C GLN A 119 -9.26 -1.85 -10.17
N ASN A 120 -8.98 -0.90 -9.28
CA ASN A 120 -9.55 -0.84 -7.93
C ASN A 120 -10.01 0.58 -7.60
N MET A 121 -10.92 0.69 -6.62
CA MET A 121 -11.31 1.96 -6.00
C MET A 121 -11.24 1.87 -4.49
N TYR A 122 -10.91 2.98 -3.86
CA TYR A 122 -10.69 3.09 -2.42
C TYR A 122 -11.37 4.34 -1.85
N ARG A 123 -11.67 4.27 -0.56
CA ARG A 123 -12.18 5.38 0.25
C ARG A 123 -11.32 5.56 1.50
N LEU A 124 -10.92 6.79 1.77
CA LEU A 124 -10.40 7.24 3.05
C LEU A 124 -11.49 8.02 3.78
N LYS A 125 -11.83 7.62 5.00
CA LYS A 125 -12.76 8.38 5.85
C LYS A 125 -12.37 8.34 7.31
N THR A 126 -12.93 9.24 8.11
CA THR A 126 -12.76 9.26 9.56
C THR A 126 -14.01 8.73 10.25
N VAL A 127 -13.83 7.85 11.23
CA VAL A 127 -14.89 7.31 12.09
C VAL A 127 -14.41 7.42 13.53
N ASN A 128 -15.14 8.18 14.36
CA ASN A 128 -14.81 8.39 15.78
C ASN A 128 -13.35 8.84 15.99
N GLY A 129 -12.87 9.79 15.18
CA GLY A 129 -11.49 10.30 15.25
C GLY A 129 -10.43 9.44 14.54
N ALA A 130 -10.73 8.17 14.21
CA ALA A 130 -9.80 7.29 13.52
C ALA A 130 -10.03 7.26 12.01
N THR A 131 -8.95 7.44 11.24
CA THR A 131 -8.97 7.32 9.78
C THR A 131 -8.94 5.85 9.36
N ARG A 132 -9.75 5.47 8.37
CA ARG A 132 -9.74 4.14 7.74
C ARG A 132 -9.64 4.25 6.23
N PHE A 133 -8.80 3.42 5.63
CA PHE A 133 -8.59 3.32 4.19
C PHE A 133 -9.08 1.98 3.65
N GLU A 134 -10.19 1.98 2.90
CA GLU A 134 -10.94 0.77 2.54
C GLU A 134 -11.05 0.61 1.02
N GLN A 135 -10.86 -0.60 0.50
CA GLN A 135 -11.16 -0.89 -0.91
C GLN A 135 -12.68 -1.00 -1.10
N ILE A 136 -13.25 -0.18 -1.96
CA ILE A 136 -14.70 -0.12 -2.23
C ILE A 136 -15.07 -0.66 -3.61
N GLY A 137 -14.08 -0.86 -4.49
CA GLY A 137 -14.30 -1.36 -5.83
C GLY A 137 -13.18 -2.25 -6.35
N TYR A 138 -13.59 -3.17 -7.21
CA TYR A 138 -12.75 -4.16 -7.85
C TYR A 138 -13.29 -4.46 -9.25
N SER A 139 -12.40 -4.69 -10.22
CA SER A 139 -12.74 -5.13 -11.59
C SER A 139 -12.15 -6.50 -11.93
N TRP A 140 -12.65 -7.15 -12.96
CA TRP A 140 -11.85 -8.16 -13.66
C TRP A 140 -10.74 -7.48 -14.48
N SER A 141 -9.77 -8.24 -14.99
CA SER A 141 -8.63 -7.66 -15.70
C SER A 141 -8.95 -7.44 -17.16
N LYS A 142 -8.73 -6.23 -17.68
CA LYS A 142 -8.78 -5.98 -19.13
C LYS A 142 -7.59 -6.69 -19.81
N TYR A 143 -7.87 -7.46 -20.86
CA TYR A 143 -6.85 -8.05 -21.72
C TYR A 143 -6.45 -7.03 -22.78
N ALA A 144 -5.17 -6.67 -22.81
CA ALA A 144 -4.63 -5.76 -23.82
C ALA A 144 -4.61 -6.43 -25.21
N PHE A 145 -4.50 -5.63 -26.28
CA PHE A 145 -4.64 -6.11 -27.66
C PHE A 145 -3.79 -5.34 -28.67
N THR A 146 -3.47 -4.06 -28.44
CA THR A 146 -2.53 -3.31 -29.29
C THR A 146 -1.88 -2.23 -28.43
N ALA A 147 -0.62 -1.94 -28.69
CA ALA A 147 0.08 -0.81 -28.10
C ALA A 147 0.18 0.35 -29.10
N LEU A 148 -0.04 1.57 -28.64
CA LEU A 148 0.31 2.79 -29.35
C LEU A 148 1.72 3.27 -28.96
N THR A 149 2.13 4.39 -29.56
CA THR A 149 3.49 4.95 -29.46
C THR A 149 3.48 6.37 -28.90
N GLN A 150 2.62 6.61 -27.90
CA GLN A 150 2.60 7.91 -27.21
C GLN A 150 3.88 8.08 -26.36
N ASN A 151 4.05 9.27 -25.77
CA ASN A 151 5.21 9.62 -24.97
C ASN A 151 4.82 10.29 -23.63
N VAL A 152 3.77 9.81 -22.99
CA VAL A 152 3.20 10.38 -21.74
C VAL A 152 4.20 10.38 -20.59
N CYS A 153 5.08 9.39 -20.53
CA CYS A 153 6.16 9.39 -19.53
C CYS A 153 7.36 10.27 -19.91
N SER A 154 7.43 10.77 -21.15
CA SER A 154 8.44 11.73 -21.62
C SER A 154 9.89 11.27 -21.43
N ILE A 155 10.15 9.98 -21.67
CA ILE A 155 11.44 9.31 -21.45
C ILE A 155 12.12 8.83 -22.75
N GLY A 156 11.60 9.24 -23.91
CA GLY A 156 12.22 8.99 -25.21
C GLY A 156 11.69 7.73 -25.91
N CYS A 157 10.40 7.76 -26.27
CA CYS A 157 9.75 6.70 -27.05
C CYS A 157 10.51 6.35 -28.34
N ASN A 158 10.81 5.07 -28.52
CA ASN A 158 11.51 4.54 -29.70
C ASN A 158 10.60 4.35 -30.93
N GLY A 159 9.31 4.66 -30.83
CA GLY A 159 8.33 4.56 -31.93
C GLY A 159 7.85 3.15 -32.27
N SER A 160 8.20 2.12 -31.49
CA SER A 160 7.69 0.75 -31.70
C SER A 160 6.31 0.55 -31.06
N GLY A 161 5.35 0.04 -31.83
CA GLY A 161 3.96 -0.17 -31.41
C GLY A 161 3.32 -1.40 -32.04
N GLY A 162 2.01 -1.58 -31.85
CA GLY A 162 1.24 -2.72 -32.36
C GLY A 162 1.36 -3.92 -31.44
N SER A 163 2.19 -4.90 -31.84
CA SER A 163 2.41 -6.14 -31.08
C SER A 163 3.44 -6.02 -29.95
N VAL A 164 3.96 -4.81 -29.74
CA VAL A 164 4.88 -4.46 -28.65
C VAL A 164 4.62 -3.05 -28.14
N LEU A 165 4.86 -2.79 -26.86
CA LEU A 165 5.04 -1.43 -26.34
C LEU A 165 6.52 -1.07 -26.36
N GLY A 166 6.86 -0.11 -27.21
CA GLY A 166 8.23 0.34 -27.43
C GLY A 166 8.91 0.86 -26.17
N MET A 167 10.24 0.71 -26.10
CA MET A 167 11.06 1.33 -25.06
C MET A 167 10.76 2.83 -24.96
N GLY A 168 10.52 3.32 -23.75
CA GLY A 168 10.17 4.72 -23.49
C GLY A 168 8.81 5.17 -24.04
N CYS A 169 8.06 4.31 -24.71
CA CYS A 169 6.74 4.62 -25.25
C CYS A 169 5.65 4.39 -24.21
N SER A 170 4.50 4.98 -24.47
CA SER A 170 3.30 4.83 -23.67
C SER A 170 2.08 4.45 -24.50
N ASP A 171 1.18 3.70 -23.90
CA ASP A 171 -0.02 3.20 -24.56
C ASP A 171 -1.29 3.51 -23.75
N PRO A 172 -2.25 4.26 -24.33
CA PRO A 172 -3.50 4.62 -23.70
C PRO A 172 -4.62 3.59 -23.94
N TYR A 173 -5.35 3.29 -22.87
CA TYR A 173 -6.63 2.61 -22.89
C TYR A 173 -7.68 3.53 -22.28
N THR A 174 -8.74 3.83 -23.02
CA THR A 174 -9.85 4.64 -22.50
C THR A 174 -10.62 3.91 -21.41
N ALA A 175 -11.32 4.65 -20.56
CA ALA A 175 -12.23 4.12 -19.54
C ALA A 175 -13.23 3.11 -20.10
N SER A 176 -13.88 3.45 -21.23
CA SER A 176 -14.84 2.57 -21.91
C SER A 176 -14.19 1.29 -22.44
N ARG A 177 -12.95 1.38 -22.95
CA ARG A 177 -12.19 0.25 -23.47
C ARG A 177 -11.75 -0.68 -22.34
N ASN A 178 -11.37 -0.14 -21.19
CA ASN A 178 -11.07 -0.89 -19.96
C ASN A 178 -12.33 -1.52 -19.34
N ALA A 179 -13.50 -0.88 -19.47
CA ALA A 179 -14.79 -1.41 -19.01
C ALA A 179 -15.45 -2.43 -19.96
N THR A 180 -14.77 -2.87 -21.03
CA THR A 180 -15.36 -3.79 -22.02
C THR A 180 -15.43 -5.23 -21.48
N GLN A 181 -16.65 -5.70 -21.19
CA GLN A 181 -16.91 -6.97 -20.52
C GLN A 181 -16.40 -8.20 -21.29
N SER A 182 -16.52 -8.21 -22.62
CA SER A 182 -16.07 -9.33 -23.47
C SER A 182 -14.55 -9.54 -23.50
N SER A 183 -13.80 -8.54 -23.06
CA SER A 183 -12.33 -8.55 -23.00
C SER A 183 -11.79 -8.44 -21.57
N ALA A 184 -12.65 -8.63 -20.57
CA ALA A 184 -12.27 -8.63 -19.17
C ALA A 184 -12.26 -10.08 -18.67
N GLY A 185 -11.09 -10.59 -18.30
CA GLY A 185 -10.91 -11.94 -17.78
C GLY A 185 -10.67 -11.96 -16.27
N PRO A 186 -10.92 -13.08 -15.61
CA PRO A 186 -10.85 -13.18 -14.16
C PRO A 186 -9.42 -13.04 -13.64
N ARG A 187 -9.23 -12.32 -12.53
CA ARG A 187 -7.89 -12.17 -11.91
C ARG A 187 -7.33 -13.49 -11.40
N TYR A 188 -8.19 -14.42 -10.97
CA TYR A 188 -7.79 -15.68 -10.35
C TYR A 188 -7.15 -16.69 -11.32
N GLU A 189 -7.13 -16.41 -12.63
CA GLU A 189 -6.41 -17.23 -13.63
C GLU A 189 -4.95 -16.78 -13.82
N CYS A 190 -4.58 -15.61 -13.29
CA CYS A 190 -3.23 -15.08 -13.38
C CYS A 190 -2.45 -15.39 -12.11
N ASN A 191 -1.22 -15.88 -12.29
CA ASN A 191 -0.17 -15.76 -11.29
C ASN A 191 0.47 -14.37 -11.46
N PRO A 192 0.16 -13.41 -10.56
CA PRO A 192 0.56 -12.01 -10.70
C PRO A 192 2.05 -11.77 -10.44
N PHE A 193 2.73 -12.65 -9.68
CA PHE A 193 4.15 -12.53 -9.39
C PHE A 193 4.99 -12.81 -10.65
N THR A 194 4.60 -13.85 -11.39
CA THR A 194 5.27 -14.29 -12.63
C THR A 194 4.69 -13.65 -13.89
N GLY A 195 3.54 -12.97 -13.79
CA GLY A 195 2.78 -12.45 -14.91
C GLY A 195 2.21 -13.51 -15.85
N VAL A 196 2.20 -14.78 -15.45
CA VAL A 196 1.68 -15.89 -16.26
C VAL A 196 0.17 -15.98 -16.10
N PHE A 197 -0.55 -16.00 -17.23
CA PHE A 197 -1.98 -16.29 -17.30
C PHE A 197 -2.29 -17.06 -18.59
N PRO A 198 -3.39 -17.83 -18.65
CA PRO A 198 -3.83 -18.48 -19.87
C PRO A 198 -4.59 -17.50 -20.77
N ASP A 199 -4.36 -17.58 -22.08
CA ASP A 199 -5.17 -16.87 -23.07
C ASP A 199 -5.29 -17.67 -24.36
N SER A 200 -6.50 -18.13 -24.63
CA SER A 200 -6.90 -18.77 -25.88
C SER A 200 -8.40 -18.61 -26.05
N THR A 201 -8.92 -18.85 -27.26
CA THR A 201 -10.37 -18.86 -27.50
C THR A 201 -11.10 -19.82 -26.55
N ALA A 202 -10.53 -21.00 -26.29
CA ALA A 202 -11.14 -21.97 -25.38
C ALA A 202 -11.20 -21.45 -23.93
N VAL A 203 -10.13 -20.82 -23.45
CA VAL A 203 -10.08 -20.20 -22.11
C VAL A 203 -11.12 -19.10 -21.98
N ARG A 204 -11.19 -18.17 -22.96
CA ARG A 204 -12.14 -17.07 -22.94
C ARG A 204 -13.60 -17.54 -23.00
N ASN A 205 -13.87 -18.60 -23.76
CA ASN A 205 -15.20 -19.21 -23.86
C ASN A 205 -15.62 -19.93 -22.57
N ALA A 206 -14.66 -20.32 -21.72
CA ALA A 206 -14.92 -20.96 -20.43
C ALA A 206 -15.21 -19.96 -19.31
N TRP A 207 -15.01 -18.65 -19.53
CA TRP A 207 -15.29 -17.64 -18.52
C TRP A 207 -16.80 -17.58 -18.20
N PRO A 208 -17.17 -17.44 -16.91
CA PRO A 208 -18.55 -17.25 -16.49
C PRO A 208 -19.27 -16.15 -17.29
N ALA A 209 -20.50 -16.43 -17.72
CA ALA A 209 -21.29 -15.48 -18.49
C ALA A 209 -21.54 -14.17 -17.72
N THR A 210 -21.65 -13.05 -18.43
CA THR A 210 -22.07 -11.78 -17.82
C THR A 210 -23.54 -11.86 -17.42
N THR A 211 -23.87 -11.48 -16.19
CA THR A 211 -25.25 -11.50 -15.68
C THR A 211 -25.97 -10.17 -15.88
N ASP A 212 -25.22 -9.06 -15.94
CA ASP A 212 -25.75 -7.71 -16.04
C ASP A 212 -24.70 -6.70 -16.58
N GLY A 213 -25.08 -5.43 -16.68
CA GLY A 213 -24.22 -4.34 -17.10
C GLY A 213 -23.09 -3.98 -16.13
N THR A 214 -23.02 -4.56 -14.93
CA THR A 214 -21.91 -4.36 -13.98
C THR A 214 -20.89 -5.48 -14.02
N SER A 215 -21.23 -6.61 -14.66
CA SER A 215 -20.37 -7.79 -14.68
C SER A 215 -18.97 -7.46 -15.22
N ARG A 216 -17.93 -7.97 -14.54
CA ARG A 216 -16.50 -7.83 -14.90
C ARG A 216 -15.93 -6.40 -14.85
N ARG A 217 -16.76 -5.36 -14.72
CA ARG A 217 -16.36 -3.95 -14.61
C ARG A 217 -15.92 -3.60 -13.20
N LEU A 218 -15.33 -2.42 -13.02
CA LEU A 218 -14.98 -1.86 -11.72
C LEU A 218 -16.26 -1.51 -10.95
N ARG A 219 -16.70 -2.43 -10.08
CA ARG A 219 -18.00 -2.36 -9.42
C ARG A 219 -17.89 -1.76 -8.02
N VAL A 220 -18.72 -0.77 -7.70
CA VAL A 220 -18.76 -0.07 -6.40
C VAL A 220 -20.20 0.00 -5.90
N HIS A 221 -20.42 -0.26 -4.61
CA HIS A 221 -21.75 -0.14 -3.99
C HIS A 221 -22.15 1.34 -3.84
N LYS A 222 -23.41 1.70 -4.13
CA LYS A 222 -23.89 3.09 -4.08
C LYS A 222 -23.67 3.76 -2.72
N ASP A 223 -23.80 2.99 -1.63
CA ASP A 223 -23.60 3.50 -0.27
C ASP A 223 -22.15 3.90 0.01
N ASP A 224 -21.18 3.36 -0.74
CA ASP A 224 -19.79 3.79 -0.58
C ASP A 224 -19.55 5.21 -1.09
N PHE A 225 -20.42 5.71 -1.98
CA PHE A 225 -20.42 7.06 -2.55
C PHE A 225 -21.46 7.99 -1.93
N ASN A 226 -22.32 7.47 -1.06
CA ASN A 226 -23.30 8.29 -0.37
C ASN A 226 -22.60 9.24 0.60
N ALA A 227 -22.68 10.55 0.32
CA ALA A 227 -22.03 11.60 1.10
C ALA A 227 -22.59 11.72 2.53
N ALA A 228 -23.85 11.34 2.76
CA ALA A 228 -24.43 11.32 4.11
C ALA A 228 -23.86 10.17 4.96
N LEU A 229 -23.54 9.03 4.33
CA LEU A 229 -22.91 7.88 5.02
C LEU A 229 -21.38 8.04 5.14
N ASN A 230 -20.78 8.89 4.30
CA ASN A 230 -19.33 9.08 4.22
C ASN A 230 -18.96 10.57 4.14
N PRO A 231 -19.33 11.38 5.14
CA PRO A 231 -19.04 12.82 5.13
C PRO A 231 -17.52 13.05 5.11
N GLY A 232 -17.07 13.95 4.22
CA GLY A 232 -15.66 14.33 4.09
C GLY A 232 -14.74 13.23 3.53
N ALA A 233 -15.28 12.12 3.02
CA ALA A 233 -14.47 11.03 2.50
C ALA A 233 -13.69 11.43 1.24
N LEU A 234 -12.47 10.91 1.12
CA LEU A 234 -11.62 11.04 -0.06
C LEU A 234 -11.62 9.71 -0.83
N TYR A 235 -11.51 9.78 -2.16
CA TYR A 235 -11.60 8.61 -3.03
C TYR A 235 -10.43 8.49 -3.99
N PHE A 236 -10.03 7.26 -4.29
CA PHE A 236 -8.83 6.96 -5.07
C PHE A 236 -9.10 5.80 -6.03
N GLY A 237 -8.67 5.95 -7.28
CA GLY A 237 -8.64 4.90 -8.28
C GLY A 237 -7.23 4.34 -8.42
N GLU A 238 -7.11 3.04 -8.65
CA GLU A 238 -5.85 2.35 -8.91
C GLU A 238 -5.98 1.51 -10.17
N ALA A 239 -4.88 1.42 -10.91
CA ALA A 239 -4.71 0.41 -11.93
C ALA A 239 -3.36 -0.30 -11.71
N ILE A 240 -3.25 -1.51 -12.25
CA ILE A 240 -2.03 -2.32 -12.21
C ILE A 240 -1.84 -2.90 -13.61
N TYR A 241 -0.61 -2.95 -14.13
CA TYR A 241 -0.29 -3.72 -15.34
C TYR A 241 0.43 -5.00 -14.95
N ILE A 242 -0.04 -6.17 -15.36
CA ILE A 242 0.65 -7.43 -15.10
C ILE A 242 1.03 -8.06 -16.44
N THR A 243 2.30 -8.37 -16.63
CA THR A 243 2.80 -9.07 -17.82
C THR A 243 4.01 -9.94 -17.47
N ARG A 244 4.17 -11.02 -18.23
CA ARG A 244 5.16 -12.06 -17.99
C ARG A 244 6.59 -11.58 -18.18
N ASP A 245 6.84 -10.79 -19.22
CA ASP A 245 8.17 -10.30 -19.54
C ASP A 245 8.67 -9.34 -18.47
N ASP A 246 7.91 -8.30 -18.12
CA ASP A 246 8.18 -7.43 -16.96
C ASP A 246 8.53 -8.21 -15.67
N ALA A 247 7.68 -9.18 -15.31
CA ALA A 247 7.88 -10.03 -14.14
C ALA A 247 9.15 -10.89 -14.23
N SER A 248 9.48 -11.43 -15.40
CA SER A 248 10.68 -12.26 -15.61
C SER A 248 12.00 -11.48 -15.46
N PHE A 249 11.92 -10.16 -15.57
CA PHE A 249 13.03 -9.23 -15.30
C PHE A 249 13.01 -8.68 -13.87
N GLY A 250 12.05 -9.08 -13.05
CA GLY A 250 11.92 -8.64 -11.66
C GLY A 250 11.25 -7.29 -11.48
N ASN A 251 10.69 -6.69 -12.54
CA ASN A 251 10.16 -5.32 -12.48
C ASN A 251 8.74 -5.23 -11.89
N SER A 252 8.09 -6.37 -11.62
CA SER A 252 6.65 -6.45 -11.29
C SER A 252 6.15 -5.80 -9.99
N LYS A 253 7.03 -5.14 -9.23
CA LYS A 253 6.68 -4.43 -7.99
C LYS A 253 6.19 -3.00 -8.25
N ASN A 254 6.60 -2.36 -9.35
CA ASN A 254 6.30 -0.94 -9.62
C ASN A 254 5.02 -0.75 -10.46
N ASN A 255 4.28 -1.83 -10.71
CA ASN A 255 3.26 -1.88 -11.74
C ASN A 255 1.95 -1.17 -11.36
N ALA A 256 1.78 -0.84 -10.09
CA ALA A 256 0.57 -0.19 -9.57
C ALA A 256 0.79 1.32 -9.43
N SER A 257 -0.23 2.09 -9.78
CA SER A 257 -0.29 3.53 -9.52
C SER A 257 -1.69 3.92 -9.05
N TYR A 258 -1.80 4.98 -8.26
CA TYR A 258 -3.10 5.51 -7.83
C TYR A 258 -3.32 6.96 -8.24
N ARG A 259 -4.58 7.39 -8.28
CA ARG A 259 -4.98 8.78 -8.50
C ARG A 259 -6.23 9.11 -7.70
N ARG A 260 -6.26 10.28 -7.05
CA ARG A 260 -7.44 10.75 -6.32
C ARG A 260 -8.54 11.21 -7.28
N PHE A 261 -9.80 11.01 -6.92
CA PHE A 261 -10.96 11.52 -7.62
C PHE A 261 -12.03 12.10 -6.68
N THR A 262 -12.95 12.89 -7.24
CA THR A 262 -14.18 13.33 -6.60
C THR A 262 -15.38 12.59 -7.18
N VAL A 263 -16.43 12.43 -6.39
CA VAL A 263 -17.66 11.75 -6.79
C VAL A 263 -18.72 12.79 -7.12
N ASN A 264 -19.40 12.64 -8.26
CA ASN A 264 -20.48 13.53 -8.68
C ASN A 264 -21.79 12.75 -8.75
N GLY A 265 -22.91 13.43 -8.45
CA GLY A 265 -24.25 12.87 -8.57
C GLY A 265 -24.43 11.54 -7.82
N ASN A 266 -23.84 11.39 -6.64
CA ASN A 266 -23.83 10.16 -5.83
C ASN A 266 -23.29 8.92 -6.57
N GLY A 267 -22.37 9.09 -7.52
CA GLY A 267 -21.77 7.98 -8.27
C GLY A 267 -22.27 7.83 -9.71
N THR A 268 -22.98 8.82 -10.27
CA THR A 268 -23.25 8.82 -11.71
C THR A 268 -22.00 9.15 -12.53
N SER A 269 -21.04 9.86 -11.94
CA SER A 269 -19.71 10.07 -12.51
C SER A 269 -18.67 10.34 -11.44
N ILE A 270 -17.40 10.20 -11.81
CA ILE A 270 -16.24 10.59 -11.02
C ILE A 270 -15.39 11.59 -11.80
N THR A 271 -14.69 12.47 -11.10
CA THR A 271 -13.71 13.39 -11.71
C THR A 271 -12.34 13.17 -11.07
N LEU A 272 -11.40 12.66 -11.87
CA LEU A 272 -10.00 12.49 -11.50
C LEU A 272 -9.38 13.87 -11.20
N THR A 273 -8.54 13.94 -10.17
CA THR A 273 -7.98 15.21 -9.70
C THR A 273 -6.61 15.48 -10.32
N GLY A 274 -6.22 16.76 -10.35
CA GLY A 274 -4.97 17.26 -10.93
C GLY A 274 -4.82 17.06 -12.43
N SER A 275 -3.65 17.40 -12.96
CA SER A 275 -3.30 17.25 -14.38
C SER A 275 -2.45 16.00 -14.61
N GLN A 276 -2.42 15.54 -15.87
CA GLN A 276 -1.51 14.48 -16.32
C GLN A 276 -0.06 14.84 -15.96
N GLY A 277 0.71 13.90 -15.41
CA GLY A 277 2.09 14.13 -14.96
C GLY A 277 2.23 15.07 -13.75
N GLY A 278 1.14 15.51 -13.12
CA GLY A 278 1.10 16.61 -12.14
C GLY A 278 1.59 16.30 -10.72
N GLY A 279 2.53 15.38 -10.51
CA GLY A 279 3.06 15.04 -9.18
C GLY A 279 1.96 14.56 -8.21
N LEU A 280 2.00 14.94 -6.93
CA LEU A 280 1.02 14.55 -5.87
C LEU A 280 -0.44 14.86 -6.22
N ASN A 281 -0.68 15.82 -7.11
CA ASN A 281 -2.03 16.18 -7.55
C ASN A 281 -2.56 15.26 -8.67
N GLY A 282 -1.68 14.59 -9.42
CA GLY A 282 -2.03 13.68 -10.51
C GLY A 282 -1.88 12.20 -10.13
N THR A 283 -1.54 11.37 -11.11
CA THR A 283 -1.22 9.96 -10.86
C THR A 283 0.06 9.82 -10.06
N GLN A 284 -0.02 9.12 -8.93
CA GLN A 284 1.14 8.65 -8.18
C GLN A 284 1.68 7.40 -8.86
N ARG A 285 2.57 7.62 -9.83
CA ARG A 285 3.24 6.56 -10.58
C ARG A 285 3.96 5.62 -9.62
N THR A 286 3.91 4.32 -9.91
CA THR A 286 4.63 3.23 -9.20
C THR A 286 4.29 3.06 -7.73
N LYS A 287 3.20 3.69 -7.28
CA LYS A 287 2.72 3.60 -5.91
C LYS A 287 1.33 2.99 -5.87
N PRO A 288 1.14 1.83 -5.21
CA PRO A 288 -0.19 1.30 -4.97
C PRO A 288 -1.01 2.21 -4.04
N ALA A 289 -2.33 2.15 -4.14
CA ALA A 289 -3.23 3.07 -3.46
C ALA A 289 -3.18 2.98 -1.93
N ILE A 290 -2.67 1.90 -1.34
CA ILE A 290 -2.46 1.81 0.11
C ILE A 290 -1.61 2.97 0.65
N PHE A 291 -0.69 3.52 -0.15
CA PHE A 291 0.11 4.69 0.21
C PHE A 291 -0.73 5.97 0.35
N ALA A 292 -1.88 6.04 -0.31
CA ALA A 292 -2.80 7.18 -0.21
C ALA A 292 -3.35 7.37 1.22
N TRP A 293 -3.36 6.32 2.06
CA TRP A 293 -3.73 6.47 3.46
C TRP A 293 -2.76 7.39 4.19
N ARG A 294 -1.45 7.16 4.05
CA ARG A 294 -0.44 8.05 4.62
C ARG A 294 -0.46 9.39 3.92
N ASP A 295 -0.50 9.42 2.60
CA ASP A 295 -0.29 10.66 1.83
C ASP A 295 -1.46 11.66 1.97
N HIS A 296 -2.64 11.19 2.38
CA HIS A 296 -3.85 12.03 2.58
C HIS A 296 -4.53 11.84 3.95
N GLY A 297 -3.87 11.18 4.91
CA GLY A 297 -4.47 10.79 6.19
C GLY A 297 -4.97 11.96 7.04
N ASN A 298 -4.33 13.13 6.92
CA ASN A 298 -4.72 14.37 7.61
C ASN A 298 -5.50 15.33 6.69
N GLY A 299 -5.98 14.86 5.54
CA GLY A 299 -6.69 15.66 4.54
C GLY A 299 -6.04 15.60 3.16
N VAL A 300 -6.64 16.28 2.18
CA VAL A 300 -6.16 16.26 0.79
C VAL A 300 -4.71 16.75 0.71
N ASN A 301 -3.81 15.84 0.33
CA ASN A 301 -2.37 16.11 0.16
C ASN A 301 -1.68 16.52 1.47
N THR A 302 -2.25 16.15 2.61
CA THR A 302 -1.67 16.38 3.93
C THR A 302 -1.27 15.03 4.52
N PRO A 303 0.03 14.68 4.51
CA PRO A 303 0.48 13.41 5.02
C PRO A 303 0.16 13.21 6.51
N ASP A 304 -0.10 11.97 6.85
CA ASP A 304 -0.24 11.48 8.22
C ASP A 304 0.90 10.50 8.54
N ASN A 305 1.95 11.03 9.13
CA ASN A 305 3.14 10.28 9.50
C ASN A 305 2.89 9.23 10.59
N SER A 306 1.70 9.21 11.22
CA SER A 306 1.32 8.15 12.16
C SER A 306 0.92 6.85 11.45
N VAL A 307 0.59 6.90 10.15
CA VAL A 307 0.31 5.71 9.33
C VAL A 307 1.64 5.01 9.00
N MET A 308 1.84 3.83 9.59
CA MET A 308 2.97 2.96 9.28
C MET A 308 2.60 2.09 8.07
N ILE A 309 3.47 2.00 7.07
CA ILE A 309 3.31 1.12 5.91
C ILE A 309 4.56 0.25 5.80
N THR A 310 4.37 -1.07 5.93
CA THR A 310 5.43 -2.07 5.87
C THR A 310 5.26 -2.91 4.62
N GLU A 311 6.30 -2.98 3.81
CA GLU A 311 6.42 -3.93 2.71
C GLU A 311 6.89 -5.29 3.23
N VAL A 312 6.31 -6.36 2.72
CA VAL A 312 6.68 -7.73 3.05
C VAL A 312 6.88 -8.52 1.76
N SER A 313 7.97 -9.28 1.69
CA SER A 313 8.30 -10.20 0.60
C SER A 313 8.77 -11.54 1.17
N CYS A 314 8.74 -12.61 0.37
CA CYS A 314 9.01 -13.98 0.82
C CYS A 314 10.40 -14.52 0.47
N GLY A 315 11.41 -13.66 0.24
CA GLY A 315 12.75 -14.11 -0.15
C GLY A 315 12.81 -14.60 -1.60
N GLN A 316 12.16 -13.84 -2.49
CA GLN A 316 12.15 -14.08 -3.93
C GLN A 316 13.55 -14.14 -4.52
N THR A 317 13.74 -14.97 -5.55
CA THR A 317 14.96 -14.94 -6.36
C THR A 317 14.62 -14.77 -7.83
N PHE A 318 15.39 -13.92 -8.50
CA PHE A 318 15.32 -13.69 -9.93
C PHE A 318 16.58 -14.30 -10.53
N PHE A 319 16.42 -15.36 -11.31
CA PHE A 319 17.55 -15.94 -12.03
C PHE A 319 18.02 -14.99 -13.13
N SER A 320 19.34 -14.91 -13.32
CA SER A 320 19.93 -14.11 -14.40
C SER A 320 19.39 -14.59 -15.75
N GLN A 321 18.57 -13.78 -16.41
CA GLN A 321 18.16 -14.06 -17.78
C GLN A 321 19.39 -13.95 -18.69
N PRO A 322 19.62 -14.89 -19.63
CA PRO A 322 20.56 -14.64 -20.71
C PRO A 322 20.11 -13.39 -21.48
N ALA A 323 21.08 -12.55 -21.91
CA ALA A 323 20.83 -11.40 -22.76
C ALA A 323 20.31 -11.87 -24.13
N TYR A 324 19.04 -12.23 -24.21
CA TYR A 324 18.39 -12.56 -25.47
C TYR A 324 18.05 -11.26 -26.20
N PRO A 325 18.30 -11.17 -27.52
CA PRO A 325 17.75 -10.08 -28.31
C PRO A 325 16.23 -10.25 -28.37
N TYR A 326 15.53 -9.65 -27.42
CA TYR A 326 14.08 -9.55 -27.41
C TYR A 326 13.66 -8.49 -28.44
N ASN A 327 13.69 -8.86 -29.73
CA ASN A 327 13.34 -7.98 -30.83
C ASN A 327 11.82 -7.90 -31.10
N GLY A 328 10.98 -8.33 -30.15
CA GLY A 328 9.51 -8.34 -30.30
C GLY A 328 8.97 -9.32 -31.35
N ALA A 329 9.81 -9.89 -32.21
CA ALA A 329 9.44 -10.82 -33.27
C ALA A 329 9.79 -12.29 -32.93
N GLN A 330 10.86 -12.54 -32.17
CA GLN A 330 11.40 -13.91 -31.97
C GLN A 330 11.28 -14.51 -30.55
N GLY A 331 10.62 -13.84 -29.60
CA GLY A 331 10.48 -14.33 -28.21
C GLY A 331 9.42 -15.43 -27.97
N ALA A 332 8.80 -15.99 -29.02
CA ALA A 332 7.71 -16.97 -28.87
C ALA A 332 8.18 -18.43 -28.63
N GLY A 333 9.50 -18.68 -28.55
CA GLY A 333 10.05 -20.05 -28.65
C GLY A 333 10.96 -20.53 -27.51
N THR A 334 11.29 -19.72 -26.50
CA THR A 334 12.19 -20.14 -25.41
C THR A 334 11.56 -19.88 -24.04
N THR A 335 11.79 -20.81 -23.11
CA THR A 335 11.42 -20.70 -21.70
C THR A 335 12.08 -19.46 -21.08
N LEU A 336 11.30 -18.39 -20.84
CA LEU A 336 11.71 -17.31 -19.94
C LEU A 336 11.96 -17.94 -18.56
N VAL A 337 13.06 -17.58 -17.87
CA VAL A 337 13.25 -18.11 -16.52
C VAL A 337 12.18 -17.51 -15.63
N THR A 338 11.36 -18.36 -15.01
CA THR A 338 10.28 -17.92 -14.13
C THR A 338 10.88 -17.44 -12.80
N PRO A 339 10.48 -16.27 -12.27
CA PRO A 339 10.83 -15.86 -10.91
C PRO A 339 10.48 -16.96 -9.90
N ASP A 340 11.36 -17.20 -8.93
CA ASP A 340 11.11 -18.16 -7.86
C ASP A 340 10.73 -17.44 -6.56
N GLY A 341 9.80 -18.05 -5.82
CA GLY A 341 9.15 -17.47 -4.66
C GLY A 341 7.75 -16.91 -4.97
N ASP A 342 7.42 -15.79 -4.36
CA ASP A 342 6.08 -15.20 -4.38
C ASP A 342 6.12 -13.68 -4.15
N GLY A 343 5.09 -12.97 -4.60
CA GLY A 343 5.04 -11.51 -4.68
C GLY A 343 5.03 -10.71 -3.38
N TRP A 344 4.81 -9.40 -3.53
CA TRP A 344 4.82 -8.41 -2.46
C TRP A 344 3.43 -8.18 -1.84
N ILE A 345 3.44 -7.95 -0.53
CA ILE A 345 2.29 -7.56 0.27
C ILE A 345 2.66 -6.30 1.05
N TYR A 346 1.71 -5.38 1.20
CA TYR A 346 1.85 -4.20 2.04
C TYR A 346 0.89 -4.29 3.22
N VAL A 347 1.38 -3.93 4.41
CA VAL A 347 0.58 -3.79 5.62
C VAL A 347 0.65 -2.35 6.08
N ALA A 348 -0.48 -1.65 6.05
CA ALA A 348 -0.62 -0.34 6.66
C ALA A 348 -1.31 -0.47 8.02
N SER A 349 -0.88 0.32 9.00
CA SER A 349 -1.49 0.36 10.33
C SER A 349 -1.48 1.77 10.93
N LYS A 350 -2.46 2.04 11.80
CA LYS A 350 -2.52 3.25 12.62
C LYS A 350 -3.18 2.93 13.96
N ALA A 351 -2.61 3.42 15.05
CA ALA A 351 -3.25 3.49 16.36
C ALA A 351 -3.69 4.93 16.64
N THR A 352 -4.96 5.11 17.02
CA THR A 352 -5.54 6.42 17.32
C THR A 352 -5.98 6.45 18.78
N ASP A 353 -5.48 7.41 19.55
CA ASP A 353 -5.94 7.65 20.92
C ASP A 353 -7.39 8.14 20.91
N LEU A 354 -8.26 7.46 21.64
CA LEU A 354 -9.67 7.83 21.81
C LEU A 354 -9.91 8.58 23.13
N GLY A 355 -8.87 8.75 23.96
CA GLY A 355 -8.97 9.21 25.32
C GLY A 355 -9.31 8.09 26.30
N GLY A 356 -9.15 8.36 27.61
CA GLY A 356 -9.47 7.40 28.67
C GLY A 356 -8.66 6.10 28.64
N GLY A 357 -7.50 6.09 27.97
CA GLY A 357 -6.65 4.91 27.81
C GLY A 357 -7.08 3.96 26.70
N PHE A 358 -8.11 4.31 25.91
CA PHE A 358 -8.57 3.48 24.79
C PHE A 358 -7.96 3.92 23.47
N TRP A 359 -7.59 2.94 22.66
CA TRP A 359 -6.93 3.12 21.38
C TRP A 359 -7.65 2.33 20.31
N ASN A 360 -7.94 2.99 19.19
CA ASN A 360 -8.46 2.34 17.99
C ASN A 360 -7.30 1.93 17.08
N TYR A 361 -7.20 0.63 16.79
CA TYR A 361 -6.23 0.06 15.87
C TYR A 361 -6.91 -0.23 14.54
N GLU A 362 -6.40 0.37 13.46
CA GLU A 362 -6.85 0.09 12.08
C GLU A 362 -5.69 -0.49 11.30
N TYR A 363 -5.98 -1.51 10.50
CA TYR A 363 -5.04 -2.16 9.60
C TYR A 363 -5.62 -2.26 8.19
N ALA A 364 -4.75 -2.19 7.20
CA ALA A 364 -5.05 -2.49 5.80
C ALA A 364 -3.96 -3.40 5.25
N VAL A 365 -4.34 -4.59 4.77
CA VAL A 365 -3.43 -5.56 4.16
C VAL A 365 -3.73 -5.61 2.68
N PHE A 366 -2.83 -5.08 1.86
CA PHE A 366 -2.94 -5.07 0.40
C PHE A 366 -1.97 -6.09 -0.19
N ASN A 367 -2.52 -7.08 -0.89
CA ASN A 367 -1.71 -7.99 -1.67
C ASN A 367 -1.51 -7.37 -3.06
N LEU A 368 -0.29 -6.92 -3.38
CA LEU A 368 0.01 -6.35 -4.69
C LEU A 368 0.01 -7.44 -5.76
N ASN A 369 0.87 -8.45 -5.59
CA ASN A 369 1.10 -9.49 -6.60
C ASN A 369 1.58 -10.83 -6.00
N SER A 370 1.30 -11.12 -4.73
CA SER A 370 1.45 -12.48 -4.19
C SER A 370 0.38 -13.41 -4.76
N ASP A 371 0.80 -14.45 -5.47
CA ASP A 371 -0.05 -15.55 -5.95
C ASP A 371 -0.53 -16.42 -4.79
N ARG A 372 0.28 -16.53 -3.73
CA ARG A 372 -0.09 -17.33 -2.56
C ARG A 372 -1.26 -16.73 -1.78
N GLY A 373 -1.34 -15.39 -1.75
CA GLY A 373 -2.37 -14.62 -1.05
C GLY A 373 -2.37 -14.80 0.46
N VAL A 374 -3.11 -13.96 1.18
CA VAL A 374 -3.13 -13.99 2.66
C VAL A 374 -4.42 -14.66 3.15
N GLY A 375 -4.26 -15.78 3.87
CA GLY A 375 -5.35 -16.55 4.45
C GLY A 375 -5.54 -16.35 5.96
N SER A 376 -4.62 -15.65 6.65
CA SER A 376 -4.85 -15.25 8.05
C SER A 376 -4.09 -13.99 8.43
N PHE A 377 -4.62 -13.25 9.40
CA PHE A 377 -4.02 -12.06 10.01
C PHE A 377 -4.09 -12.18 11.53
N ARG A 378 -2.97 -11.94 12.21
CA ARG A 378 -2.83 -12.12 13.67
C ARG A 378 -2.19 -10.90 14.32
N VAL A 379 -2.80 -10.45 15.41
CA VAL A 379 -2.30 -9.37 16.26
C VAL A 379 -2.12 -9.91 17.67
N ASN A 380 -0.93 -9.76 18.24
CA ASN A 380 -0.68 -10.14 19.64
C ASN A 380 -1.35 -9.13 20.57
N ILE A 381 -2.00 -9.66 21.61
CA ILE A 381 -2.66 -8.89 22.66
C ILE A 381 -1.89 -9.13 23.97
N PRO A 382 -1.35 -8.07 24.60
CA PRO A 382 -0.59 -8.20 25.83
C PRO A 382 -1.51 -8.57 27.00
N ALA A 383 -0.93 -9.23 28.02
CA ALA A 383 -1.67 -9.62 29.21
C ALA A 383 -2.34 -8.40 29.88
N GLY A 384 -3.59 -8.57 30.31
CA GLY A 384 -4.38 -7.50 30.94
C GLY A 384 -5.03 -6.51 29.98
N ALA A 385 -4.73 -6.58 28.67
CA ALA A 385 -5.46 -5.79 27.69
C ALA A 385 -6.85 -6.36 27.44
N THR A 386 -7.83 -5.48 27.34
CA THR A 386 -9.18 -5.78 26.88
C THR A 386 -9.34 -5.27 25.45
N VAL A 387 -10.09 -6.02 24.65
CA VAL A 387 -10.36 -5.69 23.25
C VAL A 387 -11.85 -5.71 22.98
N SER A 388 -12.32 -4.79 22.15
CA SER A 388 -13.71 -4.66 21.72
C SER A 388 -13.79 -4.20 20.26
N ASN A 389 -15.00 -4.16 19.71
CA ASN A 389 -15.27 -3.69 18.34
C ASN A 389 -14.37 -4.36 17.29
N ILE A 390 -14.19 -5.67 17.44
CA ILE A 390 -13.38 -6.50 16.54
C ILE A 390 -14.14 -6.63 15.22
N GLU A 391 -13.58 -6.10 14.15
CA GLU A 391 -14.21 -6.09 12.83
C GLU A 391 -13.20 -6.40 11.73
N MET A 392 -13.73 -6.86 10.60
CA MET A 392 -13.00 -7.06 9.36
C MET A 392 -13.86 -6.57 8.19
N ARG A 393 -13.22 -6.02 7.15
CA ARG A 393 -13.89 -5.68 5.90
C ARG A 393 -13.05 -6.14 4.70
N GLN A 394 -13.64 -6.97 3.85
CA GLN A 394 -13.08 -7.37 2.56
C GLN A 394 -13.93 -6.83 1.40
N ILE A 395 -13.29 -6.64 0.24
CA ILE A 395 -14.02 -6.41 -1.01
C ILE A 395 -14.61 -7.73 -1.51
N MET A 396 -15.86 -7.69 -2.00
CA MET A 396 -16.55 -8.90 -2.46
C MET A 396 -16.22 -9.19 -3.92
N CYS A 397 -15.75 -10.42 -4.18
CA CYS A 397 -15.60 -10.98 -5.52
C CYS A 397 -16.97 -11.02 -6.23
N HIS A 398 -16.94 -10.90 -7.55
CA HIS A 398 -18.13 -10.92 -8.37
C HIS A 398 -17.88 -11.43 -9.78
N SER A 399 -18.97 -11.67 -10.51
CA SER A 399 -18.99 -12.13 -11.90
C SER A 399 -18.46 -13.54 -12.13
N GLY A 400 -18.17 -14.29 -11.06
CA GLY A 400 -18.05 -15.74 -11.11
C GLY A 400 -19.43 -16.40 -11.14
N SER A 401 -19.44 -17.73 -11.04
CA SER A 401 -20.69 -18.43 -10.71
C SER A 401 -21.14 -18.03 -9.29
N VAL A 402 -22.44 -18.07 -9.01
CA VAL A 402 -22.98 -17.72 -7.68
C VAL A 402 -22.35 -18.58 -6.58
N ALA A 403 -22.17 -19.88 -6.84
CA ALA A 403 -21.56 -20.80 -5.89
C ALA A 403 -20.07 -20.50 -5.66
N ASP A 404 -19.32 -20.21 -6.72
CA ASP A 404 -17.90 -19.87 -6.56
C ASP A 404 -17.74 -18.55 -5.81
N ASP A 405 -18.48 -17.51 -6.18
CA ASP A 405 -18.39 -16.21 -5.53
C ASP A 405 -18.83 -16.28 -4.07
N ALA A 406 -19.82 -17.12 -3.72
CA ALA A 406 -20.16 -17.40 -2.32
C ALA A 406 -18.97 -17.98 -1.54
N ASN A 407 -18.21 -18.92 -2.13
CA ASN A 407 -17.00 -19.48 -1.51
C ASN A 407 -15.88 -18.43 -1.40
N ARG A 408 -15.68 -17.59 -2.42
CA ARG A 408 -14.67 -16.53 -2.41
C ARG A 408 -14.97 -15.41 -1.41
N ASN A 409 -16.26 -15.20 -1.13
CA ASN A 409 -16.76 -14.16 -0.23
C ASN A 409 -17.12 -14.69 1.16
N ALA A 410 -16.87 -15.97 1.44
CA ALA A 410 -17.19 -16.58 2.72
C ALA A 410 -16.58 -15.78 3.88
N ALA A 411 -17.37 -15.61 4.95
CA ALA A 411 -16.95 -14.82 6.10
C ALA A 411 -15.78 -15.48 6.83
N TRP A 412 -14.75 -14.71 7.14
CA TRP A 412 -13.61 -15.19 7.90
C TRP A 412 -13.97 -15.44 9.36
N THR A 413 -13.36 -16.46 9.94
CA THR A 413 -13.44 -16.74 11.37
C THR A 413 -12.66 -15.67 12.12
N GLN A 414 -13.26 -15.14 13.19
CA GLN A 414 -12.64 -14.17 14.09
C GLN A 414 -12.52 -14.81 15.48
N THR A 415 -11.32 -14.83 16.04
CA THR A 415 -11.06 -15.50 17.32
C THR A 415 -10.21 -14.60 18.21
N ASN A 416 -10.69 -14.34 19.42
CA ASN A 416 -9.93 -13.73 20.50
C ASN A 416 -9.51 -14.84 21.48
N THR A 417 -8.23 -15.15 21.54
CA THR A 417 -7.68 -16.18 22.44
C THR A 417 -7.29 -15.63 23.82
N GLY A 418 -7.50 -14.33 24.06
CA GLY A 418 -6.97 -13.61 25.22
C GLY A 418 -5.51 -13.15 25.08
N SER A 419 -4.74 -13.81 24.20
CA SER A 419 -3.35 -13.46 23.87
C SER A 419 -3.15 -13.02 22.42
N GLN A 420 -4.11 -13.31 21.55
CA GLN A 420 -4.12 -12.91 20.14
C GLN A 420 -5.54 -12.63 19.64
N LEU A 421 -5.64 -11.69 18.73
CA LEU A 421 -6.74 -11.61 17.77
C LEU A 421 -6.31 -12.29 16.47
N VAL A 422 -7.15 -13.22 15.99
CA VAL A 422 -6.91 -13.98 14.76
C VAL A 422 -8.11 -13.84 13.85
N TRP A 423 -7.87 -13.37 12.63
CA TRP A 423 -8.79 -13.51 11.50
C TRP A 423 -8.23 -14.57 10.56
N ALA A 424 -9.06 -15.55 10.18
CA ALA A 424 -8.63 -16.60 9.27
C ALA A 424 -9.69 -16.92 8.22
N SER A 425 -9.23 -17.30 7.03
CA SER A 425 -10.06 -17.88 5.98
C SER A 425 -10.90 -19.01 6.56
N PRO A 426 -12.20 -19.06 6.26
CA PRO A 426 -13.06 -20.16 6.72
C PRO A 426 -12.76 -21.47 5.99
N ASN A 427 -12.03 -21.40 4.87
CA ASN A 427 -11.73 -22.53 4.00
C ASN A 427 -10.21 -22.75 4.01
N THR A 428 -9.75 -23.99 3.88
CA THR A 428 -8.34 -24.29 3.64
C THR A 428 -8.05 -24.31 2.15
N TRP A 429 -6.77 -24.16 1.77
CA TRP A 429 -6.37 -24.27 0.37
C TRP A 429 -6.57 -25.70 -0.15
N ASN A 430 -7.02 -25.80 -1.40
CA ASN A 430 -7.21 -27.06 -2.12
C ASN A 430 -6.65 -26.95 -3.53
N ALA A 431 -5.68 -27.82 -3.87
CA ALA A 431 -5.06 -27.88 -5.19
C ALA A 431 -6.05 -28.18 -6.34
N ALA A 432 -7.14 -28.91 -6.05
CA ALA A 432 -8.15 -29.25 -7.05
C ALA A 432 -9.10 -28.07 -7.35
N THR A 433 -9.18 -27.09 -6.45
CA THR A 433 -10.01 -25.89 -6.59
C THR A 433 -9.24 -24.62 -6.19
N PRO A 434 -8.08 -24.35 -6.83
CA PRO A 434 -7.08 -23.39 -6.35
C PRO A 434 -7.58 -21.93 -6.35
N THR A 435 -8.72 -21.67 -6.98
CA THR A 435 -9.32 -20.34 -7.13
C THR A 435 -10.51 -20.08 -6.19
N LEU A 436 -10.94 -21.07 -5.38
CA LEU A 436 -12.23 -21.06 -4.66
C LEU A 436 -12.19 -20.70 -3.16
N GLY A 437 -11.10 -20.17 -2.62
CA GLY A 437 -11.02 -19.76 -1.21
C GLY A 437 -11.49 -18.33 -0.90
N SER A 438 -11.84 -18.01 0.35
CA SER A 438 -11.91 -16.60 0.79
C SER A 438 -10.57 -16.19 1.42
N TYR A 439 -9.80 -15.38 0.70
CA TYR A 439 -8.48 -14.92 1.12
C TYR A 439 -8.18 -13.57 0.46
N ILE A 440 -7.16 -12.86 0.95
CA ILE A 440 -6.71 -11.61 0.31
C ILE A 440 -5.95 -11.97 -0.97
N ARG A 441 -6.68 -11.91 -2.09
CA ARG A 441 -6.18 -12.13 -3.44
C ARG A 441 -5.29 -10.99 -3.90
N TRP A 442 -4.50 -11.26 -4.92
CA TRP A 442 -3.68 -10.23 -5.52
C TRP A 442 -4.50 -9.08 -6.11
N GLY A 443 -3.95 -7.89 -6.04
CA GLY A 443 -4.63 -6.64 -6.37
C GLY A 443 -5.86 -6.37 -5.48
N THR A 444 -6.00 -6.99 -4.31
CA THR A 444 -7.08 -6.68 -3.35
C THR A 444 -6.56 -6.38 -1.96
N MET A 445 -7.41 -5.72 -1.17
CA MET A 445 -7.12 -5.26 0.18
C MET A 445 -8.20 -5.73 1.15
N CYS A 446 -7.78 -6.06 2.37
CA CYS A 446 -8.67 -6.31 3.49
C CYS A 446 -8.29 -5.43 4.68
N ASN A 447 -9.30 -4.98 5.41
CA ASN A 447 -9.12 -4.20 6.63
C ASN A 447 -9.45 -5.02 7.86
N PHE A 448 -8.72 -4.76 8.94
CA PHE A 448 -8.94 -5.33 10.27
C PHE A 448 -8.93 -4.19 11.28
N ARG A 449 -9.77 -4.26 12.31
CA ARG A 449 -9.80 -3.23 13.35
C ARG A 449 -10.35 -3.74 14.66
N PHE A 450 -9.98 -3.04 15.72
CA PHE A 450 -10.49 -3.25 17.07
C PHE A 450 -10.12 -2.05 17.95
N ILE A 451 -10.77 -1.95 19.11
CA ILE A 451 -10.39 -1.04 20.19
C ILE A 451 -9.68 -1.85 21.26
N ALA A 452 -8.60 -1.31 21.84
CA ALA A 452 -7.98 -1.87 23.03
C ALA A 452 -7.78 -0.80 24.10
N ASN A 453 -7.79 -1.20 25.38
CA ASN A 453 -7.52 -0.31 26.53
C ASN A 453 -6.02 -0.07 26.78
N VAL A 454 -5.19 -0.13 25.74
CA VAL A 454 -3.76 0.01 25.87
C VAL A 454 -3.14 0.67 24.65
N ALA A 455 -2.15 1.54 24.92
CA ALA A 455 -1.39 2.27 23.94
C ALA A 455 -0.54 1.34 23.05
N PRO A 456 -0.16 1.79 21.84
CA PRO A 456 0.66 0.99 20.93
C PRO A 456 2.06 0.74 21.50
N ALA A 457 2.61 -0.44 21.20
CA ALA A 457 4.01 -0.76 21.46
C ALA A 457 4.95 0.09 20.60
N SER A 458 6.18 0.32 21.09
CA SER A 458 7.22 0.99 20.30
C SER A 458 7.73 0.16 19.11
N ASN A 459 7.67 -1.18 19.20
CA ASN A 459 8.15 -2.12 18.16
C ASN A 459 7.16 -3.28 17.95
N GLY A 460 5.96 -2.95 17.50
CA GLY A 460 4.92 -3.93 17.21
C GLY A 460 5.12 -4.69 15.91
N SER A 461 4.62 -5.93 15.86
CA SER A 461 4.51 -6.68 14.61
C SER A 461 3.23 -7.51 14.57
N VAL A 462 2.71 -7.67 13.37
CA VAL A 462 1.59 -8.58 13.06
C VAL A 462 2.10 -9.77 12.27
N THR A 463 1.39 -10.89 12.34
CA THR A 463 1.72 -12.11 11.58
C THR A 463 0.64 -12.37 10.53
N LEU A 464 1.07 -12.64 9.30
CA LEU A 464 0.20 -13.03 8.20
C LEU A 464 0.50 -14.48 7.84
N GLY A 465 -0.54 -15.28 7.64
CA GLY A 465 -0.41 -16.63 7.09
C GLY A 465 -0.81 -16.65 5.63
N TYR A 466 0.01 -17.28 4.78
CA TYR A 466 -0.32 -17.49 3.37
C TYR A 466 -1.53 -18.43 3.23
N TYR A 467 -2.37 -18.18 2.22
CA TYR A 467 -3.49 -19.05 1.92
C TYR A 467 -3.02 -20.29 1.16
N LYS A 468 -2.31 -20.09 0.05
CA LYS A 468 -1.71 -21.17 -0.75
C LYS A 468 -0.29 -21.48 -0.28
N PRO A 469 0.01 -22.75 0.04
CA PRO A 469 1.36 -23.17 0.42
C PRO A 469 2.32 -23.13 -0.79
N LEU A 470 3.61 -22.99 -0.52
CA LEU A 470 4.66 -23.09 -1.52
C LEU A 470 5.83 -23.90 -0.95
N THR A 471 6.11 -25.06 -1.54
CA THR A 471 7.18 -25.96 -1.09
C THR A 471 8.53 -25.26 -1.09
N GLY A 472 9.27 -25.37 0.01
CA GLY A 472 10.58 -24.72 0.19
C GLY A 472 10.51 -23.29 0.77
N TYR A 473 9.31 -22.74 0.95
CA TYR A 473 9.09 -21.40 1.48
C TYR A 473 8.27 -21.42 2.78
N VAL A 474 8.44 -20.40 3.61
CA VAL A 474 7.67 -20.25 4.87
C VAL A 474 6.19 -20.01 4.58
N ASP A 475 5.30 -20.52 5.43
CA ASP A 475 3.85 -20.31 5.35
C ASP A 475 3.35 -19.08 6.13
N THR A 476 4.24 -18.41 6.86
CA THR A 476 3.93 -17.19 7.60
C THR A 476 5.00 -16.13 7.38
N ILE A 477 4.58 -14.87 7.45
CA ILE A 477 5.42 -13.68 7.35
C ILE A 477 5.03 -12.70 8.45
N THR A 478 5.94 -11.80 8.81
CA THR A 478 5.69 -10.74 9.80
C THR A 478 5.81 -9.38 9.15
N ALA A 479 5.04 -8.42 9.68
CA ALA A 479 5.11 -7.03 9.26
C ALA A 479 5.20 -6.13 10.50
N ALA A 480 6.08 -5.13 10.49
CA ALA A 480 6.03 -4.07 11.48
C ALA A 480 4.68 -3.36 11.40
N ALA A 481 4.07 -3.11 12.55
CA ALA A 481 2.76 -2.46 12.65
C ALA A 481 2.56 -1.89 14.05
N HIS A 482 1.68 -0.91 14.17
CA HIS A 482 1.15 -0.52 15.48
C HIS A 482 0.33 -1.66 16.05
N VAL A 483 0.73 -2.21 17.19
CA VAL A 483 -0.02 -3.24 17.93
C VAL A 483 -0.15 -2.83 19.39
N PRO A 484 -1.17 -3.31 20.13
CA PRO A 484 -1.26 -3.13 21.57
C PRO A 484 0.06 -3.48 22.27
N GLY A 485 0.68 -2.49 22.88
CA GLY A 485 1.87 -2.70 23.71
C GLY A 485 1.47 -3.13 25.10
N ALA A 486 2.36 -3.78 25.84
CA ALA A 486 2.15 -3.85 27.28
C ALA A 486 1.89 -2.42 27.78
N PRO A 487 0.94 -2.20 28.70
CA PRO A 487 0.86 -0.91 29.38
C PRO A 487 2.29 -0.58 29.80
N PRO A 488 2.83 0.62 29.52
CA PRO A 488 4.15 0.97 30.06
C PRO A 488 4.09 0.60 31.53
N PRO A 489 5.02 -0.24 32.06
CA PRO A 489 5.01 -0.60 33.47
C PRO A 489 4.87 0.72 34.19
N ALA A 490 3.80 0.86 35.00
CA ALA A 490 3.30 2.17 35.45
C ALA A 490 4.52 3.01 35.79
N ALA A 491 4.83 4.01 34.94
CA ALA A 491 6.12 4.66 34.98
C ALA A 491 6.29 5.10 36.41
N CYS A 492 7.27 4.53 37.11
CA CYS A 492 7.38 4.79 38.53
C CYS A 492 7.79 6.24 38.61
N TYR A 493 6.83 7.12 38.84
CA TYR A 493 7.05 8.55 38.81
C TYR A 493 8.18 8.93 39.78
N ALA A 494 8.30 8.18 40.88
CA ALA A 494 9.36 8.31 41.85
C ALA A 494 10.76 7.88 41.36
N ASN A 495 10.88 7.08 40.29
CA ASN A 495 12.14 6.68 39.67
C ASN A 495 12.63 7.80 38.70
N CYS A 496 12.97 8.95 39.27
CA CYS A 496 13.37 10.15 38.53
C CYS A 496 14.65 9.93 37.72
N ASP A 497 15.60 9.19 38.28
CA ASP A 497 16.93 9.02 37.68
C ASP A 497 17.02 7.83 36.71
N GLN A 498 15.91 7.10 36.55
CA GLN A 498 15.77 5.92 35.71
C GLN A 498 16.67 4.76 36.14
N SER A 499 16.93 4.65 37.44
CA SER A 499 17.59 3.51 38.05
C SER A 499 16.97 2.18 37.62
N SER A 500 17.82 1.20 37.31
CA SER A 500 17.42 -0.16 36.90
C SER A 500 17.84 -1.24 37.90
N GLY A 501 18.37 -0.85 39.06
CA GLY A 501 18.83 -1.75 40.13
C GLY A 501 17.69 -2.21 41.05
N SER A 502 18.00 -3.10 42.00
CA SER A 502 17.10 -3.47 43.10
C SER A 502 17.72 -3.05 44.43
N PRO A 503 17.07 -2.19 45.24
CA PRO A 503 15.75 -1.59 45.02
C PRO A 503 15.74 -0.57 43.86
N LEU A 504 14.58 -0.46 43.20
CA LEU A 504 14.41 0.42 42.03
C LEU A 504 14.48 1.91 42.39
N LEU A 505 14.05 2.26 43.60
CA LEU A 505 14.14 3.62 44.16
C LEU A 505 15.35 3.74 45.07
N THR A 506 16.16 4.76 44.84
CA THR A 506 17.36 5.07 45.62
C THR A 506 17.37 6.54 46.06
N ALA A 507 18.37 6.94 46.85
CA ALA A 507 18.55 8.35 47.18
C ALA A 507 18.82 9.24 45.95
N ASN A 508 19.29 8.66 44.84
CA ASN A 508 19.58 9.41 43.62
C ASN A 508 18.31 9.90 42.92
N ASP A 509 17.20 9.18 43.04
CA ASP A 509 15.88 9.62 42.57
C ASP A 509 15.39 10.86 43.30
N PHE A 510 15.58 10.89 44.62
CA PHE A 510 15.26 12.04 45.44
C PHE A 510 16.11 13.25 45.01
N GLN A 511 17.41 13.05 44.84
CA GLN A 511 18.32 14.10 44.36
C GLN A 511 17.98 14.59 42.94
N CYS A 512 17.58 13.67 42.06
CA CYS A 512 17.11 13.99 40.72
C CYS A 512 15.86 14.88 40.78
N PHE A 513 14.87 14.53 41.60
CA PHE A 513 13.67 15.35 41.79
C PHE A 513 13.99 16.74 42.34
N LEU A 514 14.88 16.84 43.35
CA LEU A 514 15.33 18.13 43.89
C LEU A 514 15.94 19.04 42.81
N ASN A 515 16.78 18.46 41.95
CA ASN A 515 17.43 19.20 40.86
C ASN A 515 16.40 19.69 39.84
N LYS A 516 15.41 18.84 39.51
CA LYS A 516 14.31 19.17 38.60
C LYS A 516 13.38 20.24 39.17
N PHE A 517 13.04 20.14 40.45
CA PHE A 517 12.21 21.10 41.16
C PHE A 517 12.90 22.46 41.24
N ALA A 518 14.19 22.50 41.59
CA ALA A 518 14.98 23.74 41.62
C ALA A 518 15.15 24.39 40.23
N ALA A 519 15.15 23.59 39.16
CA ALA A 519 15.24 24.06 37.78
C ALA A 519 13.91 24.53 37.19
N GLY A 520 12.78 24.36 37.90
CA GLY A 520 11.46 24.67 37.34
C GLY A 520 10.99 23.70 36.25
N ASP A 521 11.52 22.47 36.22
CA ASP A 521 11.21 21.47 35.20
C ASP A 521 9.78 20.94 35.37
N THR A 522 9.05 20.78 34.26
CA THR A 522 7.66 20.31 34.27
C THR A 522 7.50 18.87 34.78
N TYR A 523 8.57 18.06 34.75
CA TYR A 523 8.60 16.75 35.41
C TYR A 523 8.29 16.84 36.91
N ALA A 524 8.75 17.91 37.58
CA ALA A 524 8.57 18.09 39.02
C ALA A 524 7.14 18.52 39.40
N ASN A 525 6.26 18.78 38.43
CA ASN A 525 4.84 19.08 38.67
C ASN A 525 4.04 17.79 38.94
N CYS A 526 4.31 17.18 40.09
CA CYS A 526 3.73 15.91 40.49
C CYS A 526 2.20 15.98 40.66
N ASP A 527 1.71 17.11 41.18
CA ASP A 527 0.30 17.27 41.54
C ASP A 527 -0.56 17.86 40.41
N GLY A 528 0.07 18.28 39.31
CA GLY A 528 -0.59 18.83 38.14
C GLY A 528 -1.05 20.27 38.33
N SER A 529 -0.42 21.02 39.25
CA SER A 529 -0.64 22.45 39.46
C SER A 529 -0.62 23.24 38.14
N THR A 530 -1.58 24.15 37.98
CA THR A 530 -1.74 25.02 36.79
C THR A 530 -1.55 26.50 37.09
N GLY A 531 -1.28 26.84 38.36
CA GLY A 531 -1.06 28.22 38.82
C GLY A 531 0.36 28.73 38.56
N THR A 532 0.62 29.98 38.95
CA THR A 532 1.97 30.57 39.02
C THR A 532 2.34 30.87 40.47
N PRO A 533 3.45 30.33 41.01
CA PRO A 533 4.41 29.43 40.34
C PRO A 533 3.82 28.05 40.01
N LEU A 534 4.30 27.46 38.91
CA LEU A 534 3.84 26.15 38.41
C LEU A 534 4.21 25.01 39.36
N LEU A 535 5.32 25.15 40.09
CA LEU A 535 5.80 24.21 41.10
C LEU A 535 5.58 24.80 42.50
N THR A 536 4.95 24.02 43.38
CA THR A 536 4.60 24.40 44.74
C THR A 536 5.10 23.36 45.75
N ALA A 537 4.94 23.62 47.04
CA ALA A 537 5.28 22.64 48.08
C ALA A 537 4.44 21.34 47.97
N ASN A 538 3.26 21.39 47.32
CA ASN A 538 2.39 20.23 47.16
C ASN A 538 2.97 19.21 46.18
N ASP A 539 3.74 19.64 45.18
CA ASP A 539 4.48 18.75 44.29
C ASP A 539 5.50 17.90 45.03
N PHE A 540 6.18 18.52 46.00
CA PHE A 540 7.14 17.86 46.87
C PHE A 540 6.48 16.79 47.72
N GLN A 541 5.32 17.11 48.31
CA GLN A 541 4.54 16.16 49.10
C GLN A 541 4.00 15.02 48.23
N CYS A 542 3.56 15.32 47.01
CA CYS A 542 3.13 14.33 46.03
C CYS A 542 4.26 13.37 45.65
N PHE A 543 5.46 13.87 45.39
CA PHE A 543 6.63 13.05 45.09
C PHE A 543 6.99 12.14 46.28
N LEU A 544 7.05 12.69 47.50
CA LEU A 544 7.33 11.92 48.72
C LEU A 544 6.34 10.77 48.92
N ASN A 545 5.04 11.02 48.68
CA ASN A 545 4.02 9.99 48.79
C ASN A 545 4.22 8.86 47.76
N LYS A 546 4.58 9.21 46.52
CA LYS A 546 4.86 8.23 45.46
C LYS A 546 6.16 7.47 45.69
N PHE A 547 7.18 8.14 46.24
CA PHE A 547 8.46 7.52 46.60
C PHE A 547 8.29 6.53 47.76
N ALA A 548 7.54 6.89 48.79
CA ALA A 548 7.24 6.02 49.92
C ALA A 548 6.36 4.81 49.55
N ALA A 549 5.48 4.97 48.55
CA ALA A 549 4.65 3.88 48.03
C ALA A 549 5.48 2.80 47.29
N GLY A 550 6.69 3.14 46.84
CA GLY A 550 7.55 2.23 46.08
C GLY A 550 7.14 2.05 44.62
N CYS A 551 7.96 1.31 43.88
CA CYS A 551 7.65 0.83 42.53
C CYS A 551 7.50 -0.69 42.57
N THR A 552 6.45 -1.23 41.95
CA THR A 552 6.21 -2.68 41.83
C THR A 552 6.61 -3.22 40.47
#